data_AF-A0A341EL35-F1
#
_entry.id   AF-A0A341EL35-F1
#
_cell.length_a   1.000
_cell.length_b   1.000
_cell.length_c   1.000
_cell.angle_alpha   90.00
_cell.angle_beta   90.00
_cell.angle_gamma   90.00
#
_symmetry.space_group_name_H-M   'P 1'
#
loop_
_entity.id
_entity.type
_entity.pdbx_description
1 polymer ?
#
loop_
_entity_poly.entity_id
_entity_poly.type
_entity_poly.pdbx_seq_one_letter_code
_entity_poly.pdbx_strand_id
1 'polypeptide(L)'
;MRSYIVDTAGTVLFFTAIAALSELLIAGMDPIQVLTARMIMIPVMMITARPFGLWRDWFFLKFRPLRRMSNVFCDIIAFTTFQVPVYMATLVVAGASISEIGAAVSSSIVFMILLSRPFGIYLDTLRNLAGTSVK
;
A
#
# COMPACT_ATOMS: atom_id res chain seq x y z
N MET A 1 14.41 -4.56 18.91
CA MET A 1 14.71 -5.22 17.62
C MET A 1 13.67 -6.27 17.23
N ARG A 2 13.29 -7.22 18.11
CA ARG A 2 12.28 -8.26 17.82
C ARG A 2 10.93 -7.70 17.32
N SER A 3 10.36 -6.68 17.98
CA SER A 3 9.10 -6.05 17.54
C SER A 3 9.19 -5.46 16.14
N TYR A 4 10.30 -4.78 15.81
CA TYR A 4 10.48 -4.16 14.50
C TYR A 4 10.49 -5.20 13.36
N ILE A 5 11.14 -6.34 13.59
CA ILE A 5 11.18 -7.44 12.60
C ILE A 5 9.78 -8.06 12.45
N VAL A 6 9.09 -8.34 13.56
CA VAL A 6 7.72 -8.90 13.55
C VAL A 6 6.76 -7.96 12.82
N ASP A 7 6.85 -6.66 13.09
CA ASP A 7 5.98 -5.65 12.49
C ASP A 7 6.24 -5.50 11.00
N THR A 8 7.52 -5.44 10.61
CA THR A 8 7.91 -5.30 9.21
C THR A 8 7.53 -6.55 8.41
N ALA A 9 7.88 -7.74 8.90
CA ALA A 9 7.57 -8.99 8.24
C ALA A 9 6.05 -9.23 8.15
N GLY A 10 5.32 -8.98 9.24
CA GLY A 10 3.86 -9.10 9.27
C GLY A 10 3.19 -8.17 8.25
N THR A 11 3.62 -6.92 8.21
CA THR A 11 3.12 -5.91 7.25
C THR A 11 3.39 -6.33 5.81
N VAL A 12 4.63 -6.70 5.48
CA VAL A 12 5.00 -7.10 4.12
C VAL A 12 4.22 -8.33 3.69
N LEU A 13 4.13 -9.37 4.52
CA LEU A 13 3.40 -10.60 4.19
C LEU A 13 1.91 -10.34 3.97
N PHE A 14 1.26 -9.59 4.87
CA PHE A 14 -0.17 -9.32 4.79
C PHE A 14 -0.53 -8.56 3.51
N PHE A 15 0.14 -7.41 3.28
CA PHE A 15 -0.19 -6.57 2.13
C PHE A 15 0.25 -7.22 0.81
N THR A 16 1.35 -7.97 0.80
CA THR A 16 1.78 -8.70 -0.40
C THR A 16 0.78 -9.79 -0.78
N ALA A 17 0.29 -10.56 0.19
CA ALA A 17 -0.69 -11.63 -0.06
C ALA A 17 -2.01 -11.06 -0.56
N ILE A 18 -2.55 -10.05 0.13
CA ILE A 18 -3.81 -9.40 -0.25
C ILE A 18 -3.71 -8.78 -1.64
N ALA A 19 -2.64 -8.03 -1.92
CA ALA A 19 -2.51 -7.34 -3.19
C ALA A 19 -2.24 -8.33 -4.35
N ALA A 20 -1.51 -9.42 -4.11
CA ALA A 20 -1.37 -10.49 -5.10
C ALA A 20 -2.71 -11.19 -5.37
N LEU A 21 -3.51 -11.46 -4.33
CA LEU A 21 -4.84 -12.03 -4.49
C LEU A 21 -5.79 -11.08 -5.22
N SER A 22 -5.75 -9.77 -4.96
CA SER A 22 -6.57 -8.82 -5.73
C SER A 22 -6.18 -8.77 -7.20
N GLU A 23 -4.88 -8.77 -7.50
CA GLU A 23 -4.43 -8.71 -8.89
C GLU A 23 -4.78 -10.00 -9.65
N LEU A 24 -4.63 -11.17 -9.02
CA LEU A 24 -4.98 -12.46 -9.63
C LEU A 24 -6.50 -12.67 -9.75
N LEU A 25 -7.26 -12.44 -8.67
CA LEU A 25 -8.66 -12.85 -8.59
C LEU A 25 -9.64 -11.74 -9.02
N ILE A 26 -9.29 -10.47 -8.80
CA ILE A 26 -10.18 -9.34 -9.09
C ILE A 26 -9.76 -8.65 -10.38
N ALA A 27 -8.47 -8.36 -10.54
CA ALA A 27 -7.97 -7.75 -11.77
C ALA A 27 -7.84 -8.76 -12.91
N GLY A 28 -7.72 -10.05 -12.61
CA GLY A 28 -7.61 -11.11 -13.63
C GLY A 28 -6.24 -11.15 -14.32
N MET A 29 -5.22 -10.56 -13.68
CA MET A 29 -3.87 -10.53 -14.23
C MET A 29 -3.23 -11.92 -14.25
N ASP A 30 -2.41 -12.19 -15.26
CA ASP A 30 -1.63 -13.42 -15.33
C ASP A 30 -0.61 -13.48 -14.17
N PRO A 31 -0.36 -14.66 -13.56
CA PRO A 31 0.64 -14.80 -12.50
C PRO A 31 2.02 -14.23 -12.83
N ILE A 32 2.46 -14.27 -14.10
CA ILE A 32 3.74 -13.67 -14.50
C ILE A 32 3.69 -12.14 -14.48
N GLN A 33 2.55 -11.54 -14.85
CA GLN A 33 2.35 -10.09 -14.79
C GLN A 33 2.32 -9.63 -13.33
N VAL A 34 1.67 -10.38 -12.44
CA VAL A 34 1.66 -10.10 -10.99
C VAL A 34 3.06 -10.17 -10.41
N LEU A 35 3.82 -11.23 -10.72
CA LEU A 35 5.20 -11.36 -10.25
C LEU A 35 6.08 -10.22 -10.78
N THR A 36 5.94 -9.89 -12.07
CA THR A 36 6.70 -8.80 -12.72
C THR A 36 6.36 -7.45 -12.09
N ALA A 37 5.08 -7.15 -11.89
CA ALA A 37 4.62 -5.94 -11.22
C ALA A 37 5.23 -5.82 -9.81
N ARG A 38 5.29 -6.91 -9.05
CA ARG A 38 5.92 -6.92 -7.72
C ARG A 38 7.42 -6.70 -7.76
N MET A 39 8.13 -7.36 -8.68
CA MET A 39 9.57 -7.19 -8.86
C MET A 39 9.93 -5.75 -9.25
N ILE A 40 9.09 -5.07 -10.03
CA ILE A 40 9.27 -3.66 -10.40
C ILE A 40 8.85 -2.72 -9.27
N MET A 41 7.77 -3.05 -8.54
CA MET A 41 7.24 -2.21 -7.48
C MET A 41 8.26 -1.98 -6.35
N ILE A 42 9.04 -3.00 -5.98
CA ILE A 42 10.05 -2.90 -4.91
C ILE A 42 11.09 -1.80 -5.19
N PRO A 43 11.84 -1.83 -6.31
CA PRO A 43 12.80 -0.76 -6.62
C PRO A 43 12.11 0.58 -6.89
N VAL A 44 10.93 0.58 -7.50
CA VAL A 44 10.14 1.82 -7.69
C VAL A 44 9.84 2.46 -6.35
N MET A 45 9.34 1.72 -5.36
CA MET A 45 9.07 2.23 -4.01
C MET A 45 10.33 2.75 -3.32
N MET A 46 11.48 2.09 -3.49
CA MET A 46 12.74 2.59 -2.92
C MET A 46 13.14 3.95 -3.49
N ILE A 47 12.95 4.15 -4.81
CA ILE A 47 13.25 5.41 -5.50
C ILE A 47 12.22 6.49 -5.14
N THR A 48 10.93 6.13 -5.07
CA THR A 48 9.83 7.07 -4.85
C THR A 48 9.57 7.41 -3.39
N ALA A 49 10.12 6.67 -2.43
CA ALA A 49 9.92 6.92 -1.01
C ALA A 49 10.29 8.35 -0.57
N ARG A 50 11.43 8.87 -1.06
CA ARG A 50 11.88 10.24 -0.74
C ARG A 50 11.03 11.31 -1.45
N PRO A 51 10.81 11.24 -2.77
CA PRO A 51 9.87 12.13 -3.47
C PRO A 51 8.48 12.17 -2.85
N PHE A 52 7.93 11.02 -2.45
CA PHE A 52 6.63 10.94 -1.79
C PHE A 52 6.61 11.71 -0.47
N GLY A 53 7.64 11.58 0.36
CA GLY A 53 7.75 12.33 1.60
C GLY A 53 7.72 13.84 1.37
N LEU A 54 8.48 14.33 0.39
CA LEU A 54 8.50 15.75 0.02
C LEU A 54 7.14 16.22 -0.51
N TRP A 55 6.47 15.41 -1.33
CA TRP A 55 5.13 15.71 -1.86
C TRP A 55 4.09 15.81 -0.74
N ARG A 56 4.09 14.86 0.18
CA ARG A 56 3.20 14.86 1.34
C ARG A 56 3.44 16.10 2.19
N ASP A 57 4.69 16.41 2.50
CA ASP A 57 5.03 17.55 3.35
C ASP A 57 4.62 18.88 2.68
N TRP A 58 4.79 19.01 1.36
CA TRP A 58 4.25 20.12 0.58
C TRP A 58 2.72 20.24 0.70
N PHE A 59 2.00 19.11 0.62
CA PHE A 59 0.55 19.08 0.76
C PHE A 59 0.12 19.57 2.16
N PHE A 60 0.79 19.10 3.21
CA PHE A 60 0.53 19.55 4.58
C PHE A 60 0.83 21.04 4.78
N LEU A 61 1.92 21.54 4.20
CA LEU A 61 2.27 22.97 4.24
C LEU A 61 1.25 23.84 3.49
N LYS A 62 0.69 23.31 2.39
CA LYS A 62 -0.29 24.02 1.55
C LYS A 62 -1.67 24.10 2.21
N PHE A 63 -2.15 23.00 2.79
CA PHE A 63 -3.52 22.91 3.31
C PHE A 63 -3.64 23.17 4.82
N ARG A 64 -2.53 23.13 5.58
CA ARG A 64 -2.47 23.41 7.04
C ARG A 64 -3.67 22.83 7.81
N PRO A 65 -3.87 21.51 7.77
CA PRO A 65 -5.01 20.87 8.40
C PRO A 65 -5.08 21.16 9.92
N LEU A 66 -6.21 21.74 10.37
CA LEU A 66 -6.39 22.21 11.75
C LEU A 66 -6.90 21.13 12.73
N ARG A 67 -7.39 20.00 12.21
CA ARG A 67 -8.03 18.92 12.99
C ARG A 67 -7.50 17.55 12.59
N ARG A 68 -7.55 16.58 13.50
CA ARG A 68 -7.08 15.19 13.29
C ARG A 68 -7.70 14.51 12.06
N MET A 69 -8.98 14.75 11.80
CA MET A 69 -9.64 14.25 10.58
C MET A 69 -9.13 14.91 9.31
N SER A 70 -8.80 16.21 9.36
CA SER A 70 -8.24 16.93 8.21
C SER A 70 -6.84 16.42 7.84
N ASN A 71 -6.06 15.91 8.81
CA ASN A 71 -4.78 15.25 8.55
C ASN A 71 -4.96 13.96 7.77
N VAL A 72 -5.92 13.11 8.20
CA VAL A 72 -6.22 11.84 7.52
C VAL A 72 -6.64 12.07 6.06
N PHE A 73 -7.48 13.07 5.80
CA PHE A 73 -7.85 13.42 4.43
C PHE A 73 -6.66 13.93 3.61
N CYS A 74 -5.80 14.78 4.20
CA CYS A 74 -4.58 15.23 3.51
C CYS A 74 -3.65 14.05 3.19
N ASP A 75 -3.46 13.11 4.11
CA ASP A 75 -2.66 11.91 3.90
C ASP A 75 -3.24 11.04 2.77
N ILE A 76 -4.55 10.79 2.78
CA ILE A 76 -5.22 10.01 1.74
C ILE A 76 -5.07 10.68 0.38
N ILE A 77 -5.28 12.00 0.28
CA ILE A 77 -5.17 12.72 -0.99
C ILE A 77 -3.72 12.75 -1.47
N ALA A 78 -2.75 13.05 -0.59
CA ALA A 78 -1.33 13.07 -0.94
C ALA A 78 -0.85 11.68 -1.40
N PHE A 79 -1.27 10.63 -0.72
CA PHE A 79 -0.99 9.26 -1.11
C PHE A 79 -1.64 8.90 -2.45
N THR A 80 -2.93 9.17 -2.61
CA THR A 80 -3.67 8.80 -3.84
C THR A 80 -3.13 9.54 -5.06
N THR A 81 -2.83 10.84 -4.94
CA THR A 81 -2.33 11.67 -6.04
C THR A 81 -0.92 11.31 -6.49
N PHE A 82 -0.09 10.75 -5.60
CA PHE A 82 1.28 10.39 -5.92
C PHE A 82 1.45 8.90 -6.22
N GLN A 83 0.89 8.04 -5.37
CA GLN A 83 1.13 6.60 -5.42
C GLN A 83 0.30 5.89 -6.50
N VAL A 84 -0.94 6.33 -6.77
CA VAL A 84 -1.78 5.69 -7.79
C VAL A 84 -1.16 5.82 -9.19
N PRO A 85 -0.68 6.99 -9.65
CA PRO A 85 0.01 7.09 -10.94
C PRO A 85 1.26 6.20 -11.03
N VAL A 86 2.05 6.11 -9.95
CA VAL A 86 3.24 5.25 -9.88
C VAL A 86 2.85 3.77 -9.99
N TYR A 87 1.80 3.36 -9.31
CA TYR A 87 1.30 1.99 -9.37
C TYR A 87 0.75 1.65 -10.76
N MET A 88 -0.04 2.56 -11.37
CA MET A 88 -0.51 2.40 -12.74
C MET A 88 0.65 2.26 -13.72
N ALA A 89 1.69 3.10 -13.63
CA ALA A 89 2.87 3.00 -14.47
C ALA A 89 3.57 1.64 -14.29
N THR A 90 3.66 1.14 -13.06
CA THR A 90 4.23 -0.18 -12.75
C THR A 90 3.44 -1.30 -13.43
N LEU A 91 2.11 -1.26 -13.37
CA LEU A 91 1.25 -2.24 -14.01
C LEU A 91 1.33 -2.19 -15.55
N VAL A 92 1.43 -0.99 -16.13
CA VAL A 92 1.66 -0.81 -17.57
C VAL A 92 2.98 -1.45 -17.99
N VAL A 93 4.06 -1.21 -17.25
CA VAL A 93 5.36 -1.84 -17.52
C VAL A 93 5.32 -3.35 -17.34
N ALA A 94 4.50 -3.85 -16.41
CA ALA A 94 4.24 -5.28 -16.23
C ALA A 94 3.36 -5.89 -17.35
N GLY A 95 2.90 -5.09 -18.31
CA GLY A 95 2.09 -5.55 -19.45
C GLY A 95 0.60 -5.70 -19.14
N ALA A 96 0.09 -5.08 -18.08
CA ALA A 96 -1.33 -5.09 -17.76
C ALA A 96 -2.13 -4.21 -18.72
N SER A 97 -3.30 -4.69 -19.12
CA SER A 97 -4.31 -3.97 -19.90
C SER A 97 -4.98 -2.86 -19.08
N ILE A 98 -5.64 -1.92 -19.76
CA ILE A 98 -6.35 -0.80 -19.12
C ILE A 98 -7.47 -1.30 -18.18
N SER A 99 -8.16 -2.38 -18.55
CA SER A 99 -9.17 -3.02 -17.72
C SER A 99 -8.60 -3.62 -16.45
N GLU A 100 -7.47 -4.34 -16.56
CA GLU A 100 -6.76 -4.92 -15.40
C GLU A 100 -6.24 -3.81 -14.48
N ILE A 101 -5.69 -2.73 -15.03
CA ILE A 101 -5.23 -1.57 -14.26
C ILE A 101 -6.40 -0.93 -13.50
N GLY A 102 -7.53 -0.70 -14.17
CA GLY A 102 -8.72 -0.13 -13.53
C GLY A 102 -9.25 -1.00 -12.39
N ALA A 103 -9.31 -2.32 -12.59
CA ALA A 103 -9.72 -3.28 -11.57
C ALA A 103 -8.72 -3.36 -10.41
N ALA A 104 -7.41 -3.36 -10.69
CA ALA A 104 -6.35 -3.41 -9.69
C ALA A 104 -6.32 -2.13 -8.82
N VAL A 105 -6.45 -0.95 -9.44
CA VAL A 105 -6.48 0.33 -8.71
C VAL A 105 -7.75 0.45 -7.86
N SER A 106 -8.91 0.14 -8.43
CA SER A 106 -10.19 0.24 -7.71
C SER A 106 -10.27 -0.75 -6.54
N SER A 107 -9.85 -2.01 -6.74
CA SER A 107 -9.77 -3.00 -5.66
C SER A 107 -8.78 -2.60 -4.58
N SER A 108 -7.62 -2.03 -4.94
CA SER A 108 -6.63 -1.52 -3.99
C SER A 108 -7.21 -0.42 -3.08
N ILE A 109 -7.95 0.54 -3.64
CA ILE A 109 -8.59 1.61 -2.86
C ILE A 109 -9.63 1.02 -1.89
N VAL A 110 -10.48 0.12 -2.37
CA VAL A 110 -11.48 -0.57 -1.53
C VAL A 110 -10.79 -1.34 -0.40
N PHE A 111 -9.70 -2.03 -0.71
CA PHE A 111 -8.93 -2.81 0.25
C PHE A 111 -8.23 -1.94 1.30
N MET A 112 -7.71 -0.77 0.94
CA MET A 112 -7.17 0.16 1.94
C MET A 112 -8.21 0.54 3.00
N ILE A 113 -9.47 0.73 2.59
CA ILE A 113 -10.56 1.07 3.52
C ILE A 113 -10.96 -0.16 4.34
N LEU A 114 -11.24 -1.29 3.69
CA LEU A 114 -11.79 -2.48 4.34
C LEU A 114 -10.78 -3.21 5.23
N LEU A 115 -9.52 -3.28 4.80
CA LEU A 115 -8.49 -4.08 5.48
C LEU A 115 -7.73 -3.32 6.55
N SER A 116 -7.94 -2.01 6.69
CA SER A 116 -7.34 -1.20 7.75
C SER A 116 -7.56 -1.80 9.14
N ARG A 117 -8.79 -2.27 9.44
CA ARG A 117 -9.09 -2.84 10.76
C ARG A 117 -8.66 -4.32 10.91
N PRO A 118 -8.93 -5.22 9.95
CA PRO A 118 -8.40 -6.57 9.95
C PRO A 118 -6.87 -6.65 10.08
N PHE A 119 -6.14 -5.77 9.37
CA PHE A 119 -4.69 -5.67 9.48
C PHE A 119 -4.24 -5.38 10.92
N GLY A 120 -4.91 -4.46 11.61
CA GLY A 120 -4.62 -4.17 13.01
C GLY A 120 -4.79 -5.39 13.92
N ILE A 121 -5.88 -6.15 13.76
CA ILE A 121 -6.14 -7.37 14.54
C ILE A 121 -5.07 -8.44 14.27
N TYR A 122 -4.71 -8.62 13.01
CA TYR A 122 -3.64 -9.55 12.60
C TYR A 122 -2.31 -9.18 13.24
N LEU A 123 -1.92 -7.89 13.20
CA LEU A 123 -0.66 -7.42 13.77
C LEU A 123 -0.64 -7.56 15.29
N ASP A 124 -1.73 -7.24 15.98
CA ASP A 124 -1.86 -7.41 17.42
C ASP A 124 -1.73 -8.90 17.80
N THR A 125 -2.33 -9.80 17.01
CA THR A 125 -2.22 -11.25 17.20
C THR A 125 -0.77 -11.72 17.01
N LEU A 126 -0.09 -11.26 15.95
CA LEU A 126 1.32 -11.57 15.72
C LEU A 126 2.23 -11.09 16.85
N ARG A 127 2.01 -9.86 17.33
CA ARG A 127 2.76 -9.30 18.46
C ARG A 127 2.52 -10.05 19.76
N ASN A 128 1.28 -10.48 20.00
CA ASN A 128 0.93 -11.32 21.16
C ASN A 128 1.64 -12.69 21.08
N LEU A 129 1.62 -13.34 19.91
CA LEU A 129 2.31 -14.61 19.67
C LEU A 129 3.84 -14.48 19.82
N ALA A 130 4.40 -13.35 19.37
CA ALA A 130 5.83 -13.08 19.47
C ALA A 130 6.28 -12.56 20.85
N GLY A 131 5.34 -12.29 21.77
CA GLY A 131 5.63 -11.69 23.08
C GLY A 131 6.16 -10.26 23.00
N THR A 132 5.85 -9.52 21.93
CA THR A 132 6.29 -8.13 21.69
C THR A 132 5.16 -7.12 21.80
N SER A 133 3.98 -7.55 22.25
CA SER A 133 2.82 -6.69 22.44
C SER A 133 3.09 -5.67 23.54
N VAL A 134 2.79 -4.39 23.25
CA VAL A 134 2.81 -3.33 24.26
C VAL A 134 1.43 -3.35 24.93
N LYS A 135 1.39 -3.79 26.19
CA LYS A 135 0.18 -3.70 27.03
C LYS A 135 -0.15 -2.24 27.35
#